data_AF-A0A920AWB2-F1
#
_entry.id   AF-A0A920AWB2-F1
#
_cell.length_a   1.000
_cell.length_b   1.000
_cell.length_c   1.000
_cell.angle_alpha   90.00
_cell.angle_beta   90.00
_cell.angle_gamma   90.00
#
_symmetry.space_group_name_H-M   'P 1'
#
loop_
_entity.id
_entity.type
_entity.pdbx_description
1 polymer ?
#
loop_
_entity_poly.entity_id
_entity_poly.type
_entity_poly.pdbx_seq_one_letter_code
_entity_poly.pdbx_strand_id
1 'polypeptide(L)'
;MVIGISASGSTPYVIGGLEMCKKNKITTGCITCNQKTKIAENSDFPIEVIVGPEYVTGSSRMKAGTAQKMILNMISTTVMIKLGRIHDNKMIDMKLSNNKLYERAVRILKTILDIETETAKKLIEEHKNIRTAIENFKK
;
A
#
# COMPACT_ATOMS: atom_id res chain seq x y z
N MET A 1 13.35 4.83 -0.94
CA MET A 1 12.77 5.52 0.22
C MET A 1 12.61 4.53 1.36
N VAL A 2 12.89 4.93 2.60
CA VAL A 2 12.67 4.13 3.81
C VAL A 2 11.66 4.83 4.71
N ILE A 3 10.72 4.08 5.31
CA ILE A 3 9.70 4.62 6.22
C ILE A 3 9.92 4.06 7.62
N GLY A 4 10.29 4.92 8.56
CA GLY A 4 10.42 4.57 9.98
C GLY A 4 9.08 4.60 10.69
N ILE A 5 8.75 3.57 11.47
CA ILE A 5 7.45 3.48 12.16
C ILE A 5 7.70 3.33 13.66
N SER A 6 7.21 4.29 14.44
CA SER A 6 7.23 4.20 15.90
C SER A 6 6.12 5.05 16.50
N ALA A 7 5.20 4.41 17.24
CA ALA A 7 4.12 5.14 17.91
C ALA A 7 4.65 6.19 18.90
N SER A 8 5.69 5.85 19.66
CA SER A 8 6.32 6.77 20.62
C SER A 8 7.14 7.86 19.94
N GLY A 9 7.71 7.56 18.77
CA GLY A 9 8.63 8.45 18.05
C GLY A 9 10.06 8.51 18.63
N SER A 10 10.35 7.67 19.61
CA SER A 10 11.62 7.65 20.36
C SER A 10 12.38 6.33 20.25
N THR A 11 11.88 5.36 19.47
CA THR A 11 12.48 4.02 19.37
C THR A 11 13.90 4.07 18.77
N PRO A 12 14.97 3.69 19.52
CA PRO A 12 16.35 3.84 19.06
C PRO A 12 16.67 3.10 17.75
N TYR A 13 16.10 1.91 17.56
CA TYR A 13 16.27 1.14 16.32
C TYR A 13 15.82 1.91 15.08
N VAL A 14 14.66 2.59 15.17
CA VAL A 14 14.10 3.36 14.07
C VAL A 14 14.92 4.61 13.81
N ILE A 15 15.33 5.31 14.88
CA ILE A 15 16.19 6.50 14.79
C ILE A 15 17.50 6.15 14.10
N GLY A 16 18.22 5.12 14.56
CA GLY A 16 19.50 4.72 13.97
C GLY A 16 19.35 4.29 12.50
N GLY A 17 18.26 3.61 12.15
CA GLY A 17 17.94 3.29 10.75
C GLY A 17 17.75 4.52 9.88
N LEU A 18 16.99 5.52 10.35
CA LEU A 18 16.75 6.77 9.62
C LEU A 18 18.01 7.64 9.52
N GLU A 19 18.80 7.74 10.59
CA GLU A 19 20.10 8.42 10.59
C GLU A 19 21.06 7.80 9.57
N MET A 20 21.10 6.47 9.49
CA MET A 20 21.91 5.78 8.48
C MET A 20 21.40 6.06 7.06
N CYS A 21 20.09 6.07 6.84
CA CYS A 21 19.52 6.43 5.54
C CYS A 21 19.90 7.86 5.14
N LYS A 22 19.82 8.82 6.07
CA LYS A 22 20.19 10.21 5.87
C LYS A 22 21.67 10.37 5.51
N LYS A 23 22.56 9.67 6.23
CA LYS A 23 24.01 9.62 5.90
C LYS A 23 24.27 9.10 4.48
N ASN A 24 23.48 8.14 4.02
CA ASN A 24 23.58 7.56 2.68
C ASN A 24 22.72 8.27 1.62
N LYS A 25 22.16 9.46 1.93
CA LYS A 25 21.30 10.24 1.03
C LYS A 25 20.08 9.47 0.50
N ILE A 26 19.57 8.52 1.28
CA ILE A 26 18.34 7.78 0.96
C ILE A 26 17.16 8.59 1.49
N THR A 27 16.19 8.90 0.63
CA THR A 27 14.94 9.57 1.02
C THR A 27 14.22 8.81 2.13
N THR A 28 13.79 9.53 3.16
CA THR A 28 13.16 8.99 4.35
C THR A 28 11.78 9.59 4.60
N GLY A 29 10.91 8.81 5.22
CA GLY A 29 9.71 9.31 5.87
C GLY A 29 9.53 8.63 7.22
N CYS A 30 8.61 9.12 8.05
CA CYS A 30 8.24 8.41 9.27
C CYS A 30 6.76 8.50 9.58
N ILE A 31 6.30 7.58 10.43
CA ILE A 31 4.95 7.58 11.00
C ILE A 31 5.08 7.49 12.52
N THR A 32 4.57 8.49 13.22
CA THR A 32 4.52 8.53 14.69
C THR A 32 3.21 9.08 15.21
N CYS A 33 2.92 8.84 16.49
CA CYS A 33 1.70 9.29 17.15
C CYS A 33 1.94 10.35 18.24
N ASN A 34 3.16 10.89 18.28
CA ASN A 34 3.54 12.05 19.08
C ASN A 34 4.10 13.15 18.17
N GLN A 35 4.10 14.40 18.64
CA GLN A 35 4.69 15.53 17.92
C GLN A 35 6.15 15.73 18.31
N LYS A 36 6.93 16.38 17.43
CA LYS A 36 8.30 16.83 17.69
C LYS A 36 9.19 15.70 18.19
N THR A 37 9.13 14.58 17.47
CA THR A 37 9.85 13.36 17.85
C THR A 37 11.19 13.24 17.15
N LYS A 38 12.13 12.50 17.74
CA LYS A 38 13.45 12.24 17.14
C LYS A 38 13.36 11.58 15.76
N ILE A 39 12.37 10.69 15.55
CA ILE A 39 12.18 10.09 14.21
C ILE A 39 11.68 11.11 13.19
N ALA A 40 10.87 12.09 13.61
CA ALA A 40 10.36 13.14 12.73
C ALA A 40 11.47 14.12 12.33
N GLU A 41 12.36 14.49 13.27
CA GLU A 41 13.55 15.32 12.99
C GLU A 41 14.54 14.65 12.02
N ASN A 42 14.57 13.31 12.01
CA ASN A 42 15.44 12.50 11.16
C ASN A 42 14.77 12.01 9.87
N SER A 43 13.60 12.56 9.51
CA SER A 43 12.85 12.17 8.30
C SER A 43 12.59 13.34 7.37
N ASP A 44 12.70 13.13 6.06
CA ASP A 44 12.38 14.17 5.06
C ASP A 44 10.87 14.45 4.99
N PHE A 45 10.05 13.40 5.16
CA PHE A 45 8.59 13.48 5.12
C PHE A 45 7.96 12.89 6.40
N PRO A 46 7.88 13.67 7.50
CA PRO A 46 7.28 13.19 8.74
C PRO A 46 5.75 13.17 8.68
N ILE A 47 5.14 12.09 9.17
CA ILE A 47 3.70 11.95 9.38
C ILE A 47 3.46 11.78 10.89
N GLU A 48 2.99 12.86 11.54
CA GLU A 48 2.69 12.89 12.97
C GLU A 48 1.17 12.87 13.21
N VAL A 49 0.63 11.72 13.63
CA VAL A 49 -0.82 11.51 13.82
C VAL A 49 -1.18 11.35 15.28
N ILE A 50 -1.68 12.43 15.87
CA ILE A 50 -1.99 12.49 17.31
C ILE A 50 -3.34 11.82 17.58
N VAL A 51 -3.27 10.59 18.09
CA VAL A 51 -4.45 9.78 18.43
C VAL A 51 -4.90 9.93 19.88
N GLY A 52 -4.14 10.68 20.69
CA GLY A 52 -4.36 10.85 22.12
C GLY A 52 -4.04 9.61 22.96
N PRO A 53 -4.27 9.65 24.29
CA PRO A 53 -3.97 8.54 25.21
C PRO A 53 -4.72 7.25 24.84
N GLU A 54 -4.05 6.11 24.93
CA GLU A 54 -4.68 4.82 24.68
C GLU A 54 -5.64 4.41 25.80
N TYR A 55 -6.67 3.62 25.47
CA TYR A 55 -7.62 3.14 26.48
C TYR A 55 -6.94 2.26 27.52
N VAL A 56 -6.11 1.31 27.07
CA VAL A 56 -5.15 0.62 27.93
C VAL A 56 -3.86 1.42 27.90
N THR A 57 -3.47 2.01 29.03
CA THR A 57 -2.29 2.88 29.14
C THR A 57 -1.06 2.24 28.51
N GLY A 58 -0.48 2.92 27.52
CA GLY A 58 0.71 2.48 26.79
C GLY A 58 0.49 1.41 25.73
N SER A 59 -0.73 0.88 25.55
CA SER A 59 -1.02 -0.15 24.55
C SER A 59 -1.19 0.44 23.15
N SER A 60 -0.08 0.93 22.57
CA SER A 60 -0.06 1.59 21.26
C SER A 60 -0.45 0.70 20.09
N ARG A 61 -0.64 -0.61 20.30
CA ARG A 61 -1.23 -1.52 19.30
C ARG A 61 -2.69 -1.19 18.98
N MET A 62 -3.35 -0.36 19.79
CA MET A 62 -4.74 0.05 19.65
C MET A 62 -4.89 1.20 18.64
N LYS A 63 -5.10 2.45 19.10
CA LYS A 63 -5.37 3.57 18.20
C LYS A 63 -4.18 3.91 17.33
N ALA A 64 -2.97 3.96 17.91
CA ALA A 64 -1.76 4.27 17.18
C ALA A 64 -1.46 3.21 16.09
N GLY A 65 -1.58 1.92 16.42
CA GLY A 65 -1.44 0.83 15.45
C GLY A 65 -2.48 0.88 14.33
N THR A 66 -3.72 1.25 14.66
CA THR A 66 -4.80 1.44 13.67
C THR A 66 -4.49 2.60 12.72
N ALA A 67 -4.05 3.73 13.26
CA ALA A 67 -3.65 4.90 12.48
C ALA A 67 -2.49 4.55 11.53
N GLN A 68 -1.45 3.87 12.04
CA GLN A 68 -0.31 3.41 11.24
C GLN A 68 -0.75 2.51 10.09
N LYS A 69 -1.65 1.54 10.34
CA LYS A 69 -2.20 0.67 9.30
C LYS A 69 -2.93 1.48 8.21
N MET A 70 -3.76 2.44 8.60
CA MET A 70 -4.48 3.27 7.64
C MET A 70 -3.53 4.08 6.77
N ILE A 71 -2.50 4.68 7.36
CA ILE A 71 -1.49 5.49 6.64
C ILE A 71 -0.69 4.61 5.68
N LEU A 72 -0.22 3.43 6.09
CA LEU A 72 0.49 2.50 5.21
C LEU A 72 -0.38 2.02 4.04
N ASN A 73 -1.66 1.77 4.30
CA ASN A 73 -2.62 1.44 3.26
C ASN A 73 -2.79 2.61 2.27
N MET A 74 -2.89 3.85 2.76
CA MET A 74 -2.99 5.05 1.90
C MET A 74 -1.74 5.21 1.03
N ILE A 75 -0.55 5.11 1.62
CA ILE A 75 0.72 5.26 0.90
C ILE A 75 0.83 4.20 -0.20
N SER A 76 0.73 2.92 0.17
CA SER A 76 0.92 1.82 -0.78
C SER A 76 -0.15 1.82 -1.89
N THR A 77 -1.42 2.05 -1.55
CA THR A 77 -2.51 2.11 -2.53
C THR A 77 -2.33 3.29 -3.49
N THR A 78 -1.99 4.48 -2.97
CA THR A 78 -1.77 5.68 -3.81
C THR A 78 -0.59 5.49 -4.76
N VAL A 79 0.50 4.87 -4.31
CA VAL A 79 1.62 4.52 -5.20
C VAL A 79 1.17 3.56 -6.29
N MET A 80 0.41 2.51 -5.96
CA MET A 80 -0.06 1.55 -6.96
C MET A 80 -1.03 2.17 -7.98
N ILE A 81 -1.85 3.12 -7.56
CA ILE A 81 -2.69 3.92 -8.47
C ILE A 81 -1.81 4.74 -9.43
N LYS A 82 -0.82 5.48 -8.89
CA LYS A 82 0.09 6.31 -9.72
C LYS A 82 0.97 5.49 -10.66
N LEU A 83 1.27 4.24 -10.33
CA LEU A 83 1.98 3.30 -11.19
C LEU A 83 1.06 2.64 -12.25
N GLY A 84 -0.20 3.06 -12.34
CA GLY A 84 -1.15 2.56 -13.33
C GLY A 84 -1.66 1.14 -13.07
N ARG A 85 -1.46 0.58 -11.88
CA ARG A 85 -1.87 -0.80 -11.54
C ARG A 85 -3.37 -0.99 -11.30
N ILE A 86 -4.09 0.12 -11.32
CA ILE A 86 -5.53 0.20 -11.09
C ILE A 86 -6.18 0.85 -12.32
N HIS A 87 -7.24 0.24 -12.84
CA HIS A 87 -8.11 0.82 -13.87
C HIS A 87 -9.43 1.25 -13.20
N ASP A 88 -9.69 2.55 -13.15
CA ASP A 88 -10.72 3.18 -12.31
C ASP A 88 -10.58 2.77 -10.83
N ASN A 89 -11.35 1.76 -10.40
CA ASN A 89 -11.36 1.16 -9.07
C ASN A 89 -11.07 -0.35 -9.11
N LYS A 90 -10.60 -0.87 -10.25
CA LYS A 90 -10.36 -2.29 -10.50
C LYS A 90 -8.86 -2.57 -10.50
N MET A 91 -8.44 -3.56 -9.70
CA MET A 91 -7.04 -3.99 -9.64
C MET A 91 -6.73 -4.90 -10.83
N ILE A 92 -6.01 -4.38 -11.82
CA ILE A 92 -5.69 -5.09 -13.07
C ILE A 92 -4.39 -5.89 -12.98
N ASP A 93 -3.47 -5.51 -12.09
CA ASP A 93 -2.22 -6.25 -11.84
C ASP A 93 -2.32 -7.20 -10.63
N MET A 94 -3.39 -7.99 -10.59
CA MET A 94 -3.62 -8.94 -9.52
C MET A 94 -2.98 -10.29 -9.83
N LYS A 95 -2.31 -10.90 -8.83
CA LYS A 95 -1.80 -12.28 -8.95
C LYS A 95 -2.95 -13.28 -8.75
N LEU A 96 -3.20 -14.13 -9.76
CA LEU A 96 -4.25 -15.15 -9.73
C LEU A 96 -3.81 -16.40 -8.97
N SER A 97 -3.72 -16.31 -7.64
CA SER A 97 -3.19 -17.41 -6.80
C SER A 97 -4.23 -18.41 -6.30
N ASN A 98 -5.52 -18.15 -6.52
CA ASN A 98 -6.62 -19.04 -6.13
C ASN A 98 -7.87 -18.77 -6.97
N ASN A 99 -8.85 -19.67 -6.89
CA ASN A 99 -10.07 -19.60 -7.67
C ASN A 99 -10.88 -18.31 -7.41
N LYS A 100 -10.89 -17.79 -6.16
CA LYS A 100 -11.57 -16.51 -5.86
C LYS A 100 -10.97 -15.34 -6.63
N LEU A 101 -9.65 -15.29 -6.75
CA LEU A 101 -8.96 -14.22 -7.51
C LEU A 101 -9.13 -14.42 -9.01
N TYR A 102 -9.13 -15.67 -9.50
CA TYR A 102 -9.46 -15.98 -10.90
C TYR A 102 -10.89 -15.50 -11.25
N GLU A 103 -11.90 -15.87 -10.48
CA GLU A 103 -13.30 -15.43 -10.69
C GLU A 103 -13.46 -13.91 -10.60
N ARG A 104 -12.68 -13.26 -9.73
CA ARG A 104 -12.64 -11.80 -9.67
C ARG A 104 -12.02 -11.20 -10.94
N ALA A 105 -10.96 -11.79 -11.47
CA ALA A 105 -10.31 -11.34 -12.69
C ALA A 105 -11.23 -11.45 -13.91
N VAL A 106 -11.92 -12.58 -14.06
CA VAL A 106 -12.92 -12.80 -15.11
C VAL A 106 -14.03 -11.73 -15.05
N ARG A 107 -14.58 -11.46 -13.86
CA ARG A 107 -15.60 -10.41 -13.68
C ARG A 107 -15.09 -9.01 -14.02
N ILE A 108 -13.86 -8.68 -13.62
CA ILE A 108 -13.23 -7.40 -13.95
C ILE A 108 -13.08 -7.27 -15.47
N LEU A 109 -12.53 -8.29 -16.14
CA LEU A 109 -12.29 -8.27 -17.57
C LEU A 109 -13.60 -8.17 -18.36
N LYS A 110 -14.63 -8.94 -17.95
CA LYS A 110 -15.99 -8.86 -18.49
C LYS A 110 -16.51 -7.43 -18.48
N THR A 111 -16.33 -6.73 -17.35
CA THR A 111 -16.82 -5.36 -17.15
C THR A 111 -16.02 -4.34 -17.96
N ILE A 112 -14.70 -4.53 -18.10
CA ILE A 112 -13.83 -3.58 -18.81
C ILE A 112 -14.01 -3.69 -20.33
N LEU A 113 -14.07 -4.92 -20.86
CA LEU A 113 -14.14 -5.16 -22.30
C LEU A 113 -15.56 -5.28 -22.86
N ASP A 114 -16.57 -5.36 -21.98
CA ASP A 114 -17.98 -5.59 -22.33
C ASP A 114 -18.17 -6.86 -23.19
N ILE A 115 -17.69 -7.99 -22.66
CA ILE A 115 -17.67 -9.30 -23.34
C ILE A 115 -18.42 -10.36 -22.53
N GLU A 116 -18.66 -11.53 -23.13
CA GLU A 116 -19.24 -12.66 -22.40
C GLU A 116 -18.26 -13.37 -21.47
N THR A 117 -18.81 -14.04 -20.45
CA THR A 117 -18.03 -14.72 -19.41
C THR A 117 -17.07 -15.76 -20.00
N GLU A 118 -17.52 -16.53 -20.99
CA GLU A 118 -16.69 -17.57 -21.62
C GLU A 118 -15.51 -16.98 -22.40
N THR A 119 -15.69 -15.85 -23.08
CA THR A 119 -14.60 -15.13 -23.75
C THR A 119 -13.61 -14.58 -22.72
N ALA A 120 -14.11 -14.00 -21.62
CA ALA A 120 -13.26 -13.49 -20.55
C ALA A 120 -12.42 -14.60 -19.88
N LYS A 121 -13.01 -15.79 -19.63
CA LYS A 121 -12.27 -16.95 -19.10
C LYS A 121 -11.13 -17.36 -20.02
N LYS A 122 -11.39 -17.51 -21.32
CA LYS A 122 -10.36 -17.87 -22.32
C LYS A 122 -9.20 -16.88 -22.32
N LEU A 123 -9.49 -15.57 -22.34
CA LEU A 123 -8.47 -14.53 -22.30
C LEU A 123 -7.64 -14.56 -21.01
N ILE A 124 -8.28 -14.79 -19.85
CA ILE A 124 -7.57 -14.90 -18.58
C ILE A 124 -6.72 -16.18 -18.52
N GLU A 125 -7.16 -17.29 -19.10
CA GLU A 125 -6.39 -18.53 -19.20
C GLU A 125 -5.17 -18.39 -20.10
N GLU A 126 -5.33 -17.70 -21.23
CA GLU A 126 -4.27 -17.44 -22.20
C GLU A 126 -3.22 -16.48 -21.65
N HIS A 127 -3.64 -15.33 -21.11
CA HIS A 127 -2.74 -14.24 -20.73
C HIS A 127 -2.38 -14.20 -19.25
N LYS A 128 -3.09 -14.96 -18.39
CA LYS A 128 -2.85 -15.13 -16.94
C LYS A 128 -2.87 -13.84 -16.10
N ASN A 129 -3.17 -12.69 -16.71
CA ASN A 129 -3.22 -11.38 -16.08
C ASN A 129 -4.24 -10.50 -16.84
N ILE A 130 -4.92 -9.61 -16.11
CA ILE A 130 -6.00 -8.80 -16.66
C ILE A 130 -5.45 -7.71 -17.60
N ARG A 131 -4.34 -7.06 -17.24
CA ARG A 131 -3.70 -6.03 -18.07
C ARG A 131 -3.32 -6.60 -19.44
N THR A 132 -2.60 -7.71 -19.44
CA THR A 132 -2.15 -8.34 -20.70
C THR A 132 -3.34 -8.83 -21.53
N ALA A 133 -4.40 -9.34 -20.90
CA ALA A 133 -5.63 -9.70 -21.59
C ALA A 133 -6.31 -8.49 -22.25
N ILE A 134 -6.34 -7.32 -21.58
CA ILE A 134 -6.88 -6.08 -22.16
C ILE A 134 -6.03 -5.63 -23.36
N GLU A 135 -4.70 -5.63 -23.22
CA GLU A 135 -3.77 -5.18 -24.26
C GLU A 135 -3.79 -6.05 -25.52
N ASN A 136 -4.11 -7.35 -25.39
CA ASN A 136 -4.15 -8.30 -26.50
C ASN A 136 -5.56 -8.52 -27.06
N PHE A 137 -6.59 -7.94 -26.45
CA PHE A 137 -7.96 -8.05 -26.96
C PHE A 137 -8.14 -7.17 -28.21
N LYS A 138 -8.28 -7.82 -29.36
CA LYS A 138 -8.68 -7.17 -30.62
C LYS A 138 -10.21 -7.28 -30.74
N LYS A 139 -10.88 -6.13 -30.85
CA LYS A 139 -12.31 -6.06 -31.17
C LYS A 139 -12.59 -6.57 -32.57
#